data_AF-A0A935SSC6-F1
#
_entry.id   AF-A0A935SSC6-F1
#
_cell.length_a   1.000
_cell.length_b   1.000
_cell.length_c   1.000
_cell.angle_alpha   90.00
_cell.angle_beta   90.00
_cell.angle_gamma   90.00
#
_symmetry.space_group_name_H-M   'P 1'
#
loop_
_entity.id
_entity.type
_entity.pdbx_description
1 polymer ?
#
loop_
_entity_poly.entity_id
_entity_poly.type
_entity_poly.pdbx_seq_one_letter_code
_entity_poly.pdbx_strand_id
1 'polypeptide(L)'
;MSNEFDYEADFDFDDEFDEDLAEFDEFDDELDNVNVRTAVMQKDNMIALLCIKTATVGAAICRVDPREDRPAVQIYDDANAAVEWFTKSLRTSRKNGWNVVYDGLPLQG
;
A
#
# COMPACT_ATOMS: atom_id res chain seq x y z
N MET A 1 16.99 50.26 -31.50
CA MET A 1 16.50 49.57 -30.29
C MET A 1 15.62 48.44 -30.83
N SER A 2 16.16 47.23 -31.09
CA SER A 2 16.48 46.16 -30.11
C SER A 2 15.16 45.62 -29.52
N ASN A 3 14.73 44.37 -29.62
CA ASN A 3 15.28 43.08 -30.05
C ASN A 3 14.08 42.26 -30.56
N GLU A 4 14.17 41.65 -31.74
CA GLU A 4 13.24 40.61 -32.19
C GLU A 4 13.82 39.29 -31.68
N PHE A 5 13.12 38.65 -30.73
CA PHE A 5 13.58 37.45 -30.03
C PHE A 5 13.01 36.23 -30.76
N ASP A 6 13.64 35.86 -31.87
CA ASP A 6 13.40 34.57 -32.52
C ASP A 6 14.09 33.49 -31.68
N TYR A 7 13.28 32.76 -30.90
CA TYR A 7 13.70 31.57 -30.18
C TYR A 7 13.23 30.35 -30.96
N GLU A 8 13.97 29.99 -32.02
CA GLU A 8 13.88 28.66 -32.63
C GLU A 8 14.54 27.68 -31.65
N ALA A 9 13.72 27.10 -30.78
CA ALA A 9 14.15 25.96 -29.98
C ALA A 9 13.98 24.70 -30.82
N ASP A 10 15.02 24.34 -31.57
CA ASP A 10 15.20 22.98 -32.06
C ASP A 10 15.48 22.09 -30.84
N PHE A 11 14.41 21.60 -30.22
CA PHE A 11 14.50 20.51 -29.26
C PHE A 11 14.46 19.18 -30.02
N ASP A 12 15.64 18.58 -30.24
CA ASP A 12 15.77 17.16 -30.56
C ASP A 12 15.31 16.35 -29.32
N PHE A 13 14.04 15.96 -29.29
CA PHE A 13 13.40 15.25 -28.17
C PHE A 13 13.37 13.72 -28.32
N ASP A 14 14.12 13.15 -29.26
CA ASP A 14 13.90 11.73 -29.64
C ASP A 14 14.90 10.73 -29.02
N ASP A 15 16.00 11.16 -28.40
CA ASP A 15 17.01 10.21 -27.85
C ASP A 15 17.29 10.36 -26.33
N GLU A 16 17.05 11.53 -25.72
CA GLU A 16 17.38 11.77 -24.28
C GLU A 16 16.21 11.45 -23.33
N PHE A 17 14.98 11.37 -23.84
CA PHE A 17 13.78 11.05 -23.05
C PHE A 17 13.62 9.54 -22.80
N ASP A 18 14.22 8.70 -23.64
CA ASP A 18 14.16 7.24 -23.55
C ASP A 18 15.08 6.69 -22.45
N GLU A 19 16.22 7.34 -22.16
CA GLU A 19 17.08 6.97 -21.03
C GLU A 19 16.41 7.29 -19.67
N ASP A 20 15.76 8.45 -19.55
CA ASP A 20 15.02 8.81 -18.33
C ASP A 20 13.84 7.87 -18.07
N LEU A 21 13.16 7.36 -19.12
CA LEU A 21 12.07 6.37 -18.97
C LEU A 21 12.58 4.96 -18.64
N ALA A 22 13.77 4.59 -19.11
CA ALA A 22 14.39 3.31 -18.78
C ALA A 22 14.76 3.21 -17.28
N GLU A 23 15.11 4.33 -16.63
CA GLU A 23 15.36 4.38 -15.18
C GLU A 23 14.07 4.12 -14.35
N PHE A 24 12.88 4.39 -14.90
CA PHE A 24 11.60 4.05 -14.24
C PHE A 24 11.25 2.56 -14.33
N ASP A 25 11.76 1.82 -15.32
CA ASP A 25 11.46 0.38 -15.50
C ASP A 25 12.29 -0.49 -14.54
N GLU A 26 13.43 0.00 -14.05
CA GLU A 26 14.28 -0.69 -13.04
C GLU A 26 13.70 -0.58 -11.60
N PHE A 27 12.65 0.22 -11.38
CA PHE A 27 11.98 0.35 -10.07
C PHE A 27 11.05 -0.83 -9.72
N ASP A 28 10.71 -1.69 -10.69
CA ASP A 28 9.72 -2.75 -10.48
C ASP A 28 10.31 -3.98 -9.74
N ASP A 29 11.62 -4.20 -9.83
CA ASP A 29 12.30 -5.37 -9.24
C ASP A 29 12.41 -5.33 -7.69
N GLU A 30 12.26 -4.15 -7.05
CA GLU A 30 12.25 -4.05 -5.58
C GLU A 30 10.86 -4.35 -4.96
N LEU A 31 9.78 -4.36 -5.76
CA LEU A 31 8.42 -4.61 -5.28
C LEU A 31 8.15 -6.09 -5.01
N ASP A 32 8.99 -7.00 -5.51
CA ASP A 32 8.84 -8.46 -5.35
C ASP A 32 8.86 -8.92 -3.87
N ASN A 33 9.37 -8.09 -2.96
CA ASN A 33 9.40 -8.38 -1.53
C ASN A 33 8.29 -7.67 -0.72
N VAL A 34 7.36 -6.98 -1.40
CA VAL A 34 6.23 -6.33 -0.76
C VAL A 34 5.01 -7.24 -0.80
N ASN A 35 4.46 -7.58 0.36
CA ASN A 35 3.22 -8.36 0.45
C ASN A 35 2.11 -7.52 1.08
N VAL A 36 0.93 -7.57 0.49
CA VAL A 36 -0.25 -6.83 0.94
C VAL A 36 -1.42 -7.77 1.11
N ARG A 37 -2.13 -7.61 2.22
CA ARG A 37 -3.32 -8.40 2.53
C ARG A 37 -4.35 -7.56 3.24
N THR A 38 -5.61 -7.70 2.84
CA THR A 38 -6.76 -6.99 3.39
C THR A 38 -7.81 -7.98 3.81
N ALA A 39 -8.34 -7.79 5.01
CA ALA A 39 -9.49 -8.50 5.51
C ALA A 39 -10.62 -7.52 5.83
N VAL A 40 -11.81 -7.83 5.35
CA VAL A 40 -13.04 -7.12 5.70
C VAL A 40 -13.85 -7.99 6.64
N MET A 41 -14.27 -7.39 7.73
CA MET A 41 -15.01 -8.03 8.80
C MET A 41 -16.35 -7.36 8.99
N GLN A 42 -17.40 -8.14 9.20
CA GLN A 42 -18.74 -7.67 9.48
C GLN A 42 -19.23 -8.19 10.82
N LYS A 43 -19.88 -7.34 11.61
CA LYS A 43 -20.62 -7.75 12.81
C LYS A 43 -21.84 -6.86 12.95
N ASP A 44 -23.02 -7.46 13.03
CA ASP A 44 -24.29 -6.72 13.03
C ASP A 44 -24.36 -5.73 11.83
N ASN A 45 -24.58 -4.45 12.08
CA ASN A 45 -24.58 -3.39 11.07
C ASN A 45 -23.23 -2.63 10.98
N MET A 46 -22.13 -3.26 11.43
CA MET A 46 -20.78 -2.68 11.42
C MET A 46 -19.87 -3.40 10.43
N ILE A 47 -19.01 -2.63 9.76
CA ILE A 47 -17.93 -3.12 8.90
C ILE A 47 -16.61 -2.61 9.46
N ALA A 48 -15.65 -3.51 9.63
CA ALA A 48 -14.29 -3.21 10.04
C ALA A 48 -13.29 -3.71 8.98
N LEU A 49 -12.15 -3.02 8.90
CA LEU A 49 -11.06 -3.37 7.99
C LEU A 49 -9.80 -3.66 8.80
N LEU A 50 -9.09 -4.71 8.41
CA LEU A 50 -7.76 -5.01 8.90
C LEU A 50 -6.88 -5.29 7.70
N CYS A 51 -5.83 -4.51 7.52
CA CYS A 51 -4.86 -4.72 6.44
C CYS A 51 -3.44 -4.77 6.98
N ILE A 52 -2.58 -5.45 6.23
CA ILE A 52 -1.16 -5.54 6.47
C ILE A 52 -0.42 -5.27 5.16
N LYS A 53 0.67 -4.50 5.27
CA LYS A 53 1.70 -4.36 4.24
C LYS A 53 3.04 -4.77 4.87
N THR A 54 3.75 -5.71 4.27
CA THR A 54 5.11 -6.10 4.67
C THR A 54 6.09 -5.73 3.57
N ALA A 55 7.31 -5.42 3.94
CA ALA A 55 8.46 -5.19 3.07
C ALA A 55 9.71 -5.82 3.72
N THR A 56 10.85 -5.79 3.04
CA THR A 56 12.13 -6.31 3.55
C THR A 56 12.56 -5.64 4.86
N VAL A 57 12.28 -4.35 5.01
CA VAL A 57 12.73 -3.51 6.14
C VAL A 57 11.71 -3.38 7.27
N GLY A 58 10.52 -3.98 7.14
CA GLY A 58 9.49 -3.90 8.18
C GLY A 58 8.07 -4.13 7.66
N ALA A 59 7.09 -3.75 8.48
CA ALA A 59 5.69 -3.94 8.16
C ALA A 59 4.78 -2.94 8.88
N ALA A 60 3.56 -2.79 8.38
CA ALA A 60 2.51 -2.02 9.03
C ALA A 60 1.19 -2.77 8.99
N ILE A 61 0.50 -2.77 10.14
CA ILE A 61 -0.89 -3.20 10.25
C ILE A 61 -1.76 -1.96 10.42
N CYS A 62 -2.78 -1.81 9.58
CA CYS A 62 -3.79 -0.77 9.74
C CYS A 62 -5.13 -1.41 10.06
N ARG A 63 -5.82 -0.82 11.05
CA ARG A 63 -7.18 -1.20 11.45
C ARG A 63 -8.12 -0.02 11.31
N VAL A 64 -9.31 -0.29 10.80
CA VAL A 64 -10.45 0.63 10.82
C VAL A 64 -11.57 -0.10 11.54
N ASP A 65 -11.83 0.27 12.79
CA ASP A 65 -12.97 -0.22 13.57
C ASP A 65 -14.00 0.92 13.66
N PRO A 66 -15.27 0.71 13.26
CA PRO A 66 -16.29 1.76 13.27
C PRO A 66 -16.68 2.23 14.68
N ARG A 67 -16.17 1.58 15.74
CA ARG A 67 -16.35 2.00 17.13
C ARG A 67 -15.30 3.02 17.59
N GLU A 68 -14.23 3.16 16.83
CA GLU A 68 -13.13 4.07 17.11
C GLU A 68 -13.25 5.29 16.18
N ASP A 69 -12.94 6.49 16.68
CA ASP A 69 -13.08 7.72 15.89
C ASP A 69 -12.08 7.80 14.73
N ARG A 70 -10.96 7.07 14.81
CA ARG A 70 -9.87 7.15 13.84
C ARG A 70 -9.28 5.76 13.54
N PRO A 71 -8.77 5.54 12.31
CA PRO A 71 -7.93 4.41 12.01
C PRO A 71 -6.71 4.35 12.94
N ALA A 72 -6.26 3.15 13.26
CA ALA A 72 -5.00 2.96 13.97
C ALA A 72 -4.01 2.19 13.10
N VAL A 73 -2.77 2.65 13.09
CA VAL A 73 -1.66 2.01 12.38
C VAL A 73 -0.62 1.60 13.41
N GLN A 74 -0.15 0.36 13.28
CA GLN A 74 0.95 -0.16 14.07
C GLN A 74 2.09 -0.58 13.13
N ILE A 75 3.27 -0.02 13.36
CA ILE A 75 4.48 -0.27 12.59
C ILE A 75 5.30 -1.33 13.33
N TYR A 76 5.94 -2.21 12.56
CA TYR A 76 6.78 -3.30 13.03
C TYR A 76 8.11 -3.27 12.27
N ASP A 77 9.20 -3.48 13.00
CA ASP A 77 10.53 -3.63 12.39
C ASP A 77 10.72 -5.02 11.77
N ASP A 78 9.97 -6.03 12.24
CA ASP A 78 9.98 -7.40 11.71
C ASP A 78 8.66 -7.74 11.02
N ALA A 79 8.75 -8.11 9.74
CA ALA A 79 7.62 -8.53 8.93
C ALA A 79 6.94 -9.81 9.46
N ASN A 80 7.72 -10.78 9.99
CA ASN A 80 7.16 -12.03 10.50
C ASN A 80 6.31 -11.79 11.75
N ALA A 81 6.81 -10.97 12.67
CA ALA A 81 6.05 -10.54 13.85
C ALA A 81 4.73 -9.85 13.46
N ALA A 82 4.73 -9.00 12.43
CA ALA A 82 3.51 -8.36 11.94
C ALA A 82 2.51 -9.38 11.37
N VAL A 83 2.97 -10.35 10.58
CA VAL A 83 2.12 -11.43 10.04
C VAL A 83 1.50 -12.28 11.15
N GLU A 84 2.27 -12.60 12.19
CA GLU A 84 1.76 -13.32 13.36
C GLU A 84 0.66 -12.52 14.08
N TRP A 85 0.91 -11.23 14.34
CA TRP A 85 -0.05 -10.34 14.98
C TRP A 85 -1.31 -10.11 14.15
N PHE A 86 -1.18 -9.97 12.83
CA PHE A 86 -2.30 -9.86 11.91
C PHE A 86 -3.18 -11.12 11.99
N THR A 87 -2.55 -12.30 11.91
CA THR A 87 -3.24 -13.60 11.98
C THR A 87 -3.93 -13.79 13.34
N LYS A 88 -3.24 -13.43 14.43
CA LYS A 88 -3.80 -13.48 15.79
C LYS A 88 -4.96 -12.51 15.96
N SER A 89 -4.89 -11.33 15.36
CA SER A 89 -5.96 -10.33 15.38
C SER A 89 -7.19 -10.84 14.65
N LEU A 90 -7.05 -11.39 13.44
CA LEU A 90 -8.16 -12.03 12.71
C LEU A 90 -8.82 -13.16 13.50
N ARG A 91 -8.00 -14.05 14.07
CA ARG A 91 -8.51 -15.16 14.89
C ARG A 91 -9.28 -14.65 16.11
N THR A 92 -8.78 -13.61 16.77
CA THR A 92 -9.44 -12.99 17.93
C THR A 92 -10.74 -12.30 17.51
N SER A 93 -10.75 -11.57 16.40
CA SER A 93 -11.96 -10.94 15.86
C SER A 93 -13.04 -11.97 15.56
N ARG A 94 -12.70 -13.10 14.93
CA ARG A 94 -13.62 -14.22 14.69
C ARG A 94 -14.21 -14.77 16.00
N LYS A 95 -13.37 -14.99 17.02
CA LYS A 95 -13.83 -15.42 18.35
C LYS A 95 -14.76 -14.40 19.01
N ASN A 96 -14.57 -13.12 18.74
CA ASN A 96 -15.40 -12.02 19.25
C ASN A 96 -16.68 -11.77 18.42
N GLY A 97 -17.00 -12.68 17.50
CA GLY A 97 -18.24 -12.66 16.71
C GLY A 97 -18.18 -11.80 15.46
N TRP A 98 -16.99 -11.40 15.01
CA TRP A 98 -16.84 -10.80 13.68
C TRP A 98 -16.80 -11.90 12.61
N ASN A 99 -17.61 -11.75 11.57
CA ASN A 99 -17.55 -12.59 10.39
C ASN A 99 -16.55 -12.01 9.39
N VAL A 100 -15.62 -12.82 8.89
CA VAL A 100 -14.68 -12.37 7.84
C VAL A 100 -15.37 -12.59 6.49
N VAL A 101 -15.73 -11.49 5.82
CA VAL A 101 -16.43 -11.53 4.52
C VAL A 101 -15.47 -11.45 3.33
N TYR A 102 -14.25 -10.95 3.57
CA TYR A 102 -13.17 -10.91 2.59
C TYR A 102 -11.83 -11.08 3.30
N ASP A 103 -10.91 -11.80 2.68
CA ASP A 103 -9.53 -11.99 3.14
C ASP A 103 -8.64 -12.31 1.93
N GLY A 104 -7.89 -11.32 1.45
CA GLY A 104 -7.17 -11.42 0.19
C GLY A 104 -6.34 -10.19 -0.14
N LEU A 105 -6.12 -9.95 -1.44
CA LEU A 105 -5.41 -8.77 -1.94
C LEU A 105 -6.16 -7.45 -1.62
N PRO A 106 -5.54 -6.28 -1.78
CA PRO A 106 -6.25 -5.01 -1.66
C PRO A 106 -7.49 -4.95 -2.57
N LEU A 107 -8.60 -4.40 -2.06
CA LEU A 107 -9.87 -4.30 -2.79
C LEU A 107 -9.82 -3.28 -3.92
N GLN A 108 -8.91 -2.33 -3.84
CA GLN A 108 -8.60 -1.36 -4.88
C GLN A 108 -7.08 -1.22 -4.92
N GLY A 109 -6.53 -1.29 -6.13
CA GLY A 109 -5.16 -1.00 -6.50
C GLY A 109 -5.18 0.08 -7.56
#